data_AF-A0A1I5JIW8-F1
#
_entry.id   AF-A0A1I5JIW8-F1
#
_cell.length_a   1.000
_cell.length_b   1.000
_cell.length_c   1.000
_cell.angle_alpha   90.00
_cell.angle_beta   90.00
_cell.angle_gamma   90.00
#
_symmetry.space_group_name_H-M   'P 1'
#
loop_
_entity.id
_entity.type
_entity.pdbx_description
1 polymer ?
#
loop_
_entity_poly.entity_id
_entity_poly.type
_entity_poly.pdbx_seq_one_letter_code
_entity_poly.pdbx_strand_id
1 'polypeptide(L)'
;MNTKLTLTLEKDVIKKAKEYASQQGQSLSSLVENYFRILILEKKENPIQKGRKTLPESFLKLEGCLKHEGEFDYKEELTKALMEKHGL
;
A
#
# COMPACT_ATOMS: atom_id res chain seq x y z
N MET A 1 17.00 -16.58 -11.15
CA MET A 1 16.93 -18.05 -10.97
C MET A 1 15.62 -18.33 -10.25
N ASN A 2 14.70 -19.09 -10.84
CA ASN A 2 13.38 -19.33 -10.24
C ASN A 2 13.40 -20.65 -9.46
N THR A 3 13.08 -20.58 -8.17
CA THR A 3 13.00 -21.74 -7.27
C THR A 3 11.54 -22.05 -6.95
N LYS A 4 11.21 -23.34 -6.83
CA LYS A 4 9.86 -23.77 -6.45
C LYS A 4 9.78 -23.86 -4.92
N LEU A 5 8.81 -23.17 -4.32
CA LEU A 5 8.48 -23.30 -2.90
C LEU A 5 7.21 -24.14 -2.76
N THR A 6 7.25 -25.19 -1.94
CA THR A 6 6.07 -26.01 -1.62
C THR A 6 5.71 -25.80 -0.17
N LEU A 7 4.48 -25.33 0.09
CA LEU A 7 3.96 -25.07 1.43
C LEU A 7 2.84 -26.05 1.74
N THR A 8 2.86 -26.63 2.93
CA THR A 8 1.76 -27.46 3.43
C THR A 8 0.80 -26.56 4.20
N LEU A 9 -0.43 -26.45 3.73
CA LEU A 9 -1.48 -25.60 4.28
C LEU A 9 -2.79 -26.40 4.32
N GLU A 10 -3.73 -25.96 5.15
CA GLU A 10 -5.07 -26.55 5.20
C GLU A 10 -5.83 -26.33 3.89
N LYS A 11 -6.67 -27.31 3.51
CA LYS A 11 -7.43 -27.27 2.25
C LYS A 11 -8.36 -26.06 2.17
N ASP A 12 -9.01 -25.70 3.27
CA ASP A 12 -9.91 -24.55 3.35
C ASP A 12 -9.18 -23.23 3.10
N VAL A 13 -7.96 -23.09 3.63
CA VAL A 13 -7.12 -21.90 3.42
C VAL A 13 -6.71 -21.80 1.95
N ILE A 14 -6.32 -22.91 1.32
CA ILE A 14 -5.96 -22.94 -0.11
C ILE A 14 -7.15 -22.51 -0.97
N LYS A 15 -8.36 -22.97 -0.65
CA LYS A 15 -9.58 -22.63 -1.40
C LYS A 15 -9.89 -21.14 -1.32
N LYS A 16 -9.93 -20.59 -0.10
CA LYS A 16 -10.16 -19.16 0.14
C LYS A 16 -9.10 -18.28 -0.53
N ALA A 17 -7.83 -18.68 -0.44
CA ALA A 17 -6.73 -17.94 -1.03
C ALA A 17 -6.78 -17.92 -2.56
N LYS A 18 -7.16 -19.04 -3.20
CA LYS A 18 -7.38 -19.09 -4.66
C LYS A 18 -8.53 -18.20 -5.10
N GLU A 19 -9.64 -18.23 -4.37
CA GLU A 19 -10.81 -17.40 -4.68
C GLU A 19 -10.48 -15.91 -4.57
N TYR A 20 -9.79 -15.51 -3.49
CA TYR A 20 -9.29 -14.15 -3.30
C TYR A 20 -8.35 -13.72 -4.44
N ALA A 21 -7.38 -14.56 -4.80
CA ALA A 21 -6.45 -14.25 -5.88
C ALA A 21 -7.19 -14.08 -7.22
N SER A 22 -8.16 -14.95 -7.50
CA SER A 22 -8.98 -14.88 -8.72
C SER A 22 -9.83 -13.61 -8.79
N GLN A 23 -10.42 -13.18 -7.67
CA GLN A 23 -11.18 -11.93 -7.60
C GLN A 23 -10.32 -10.70 -7.88
N GLN A 24 -9.05 -10.73 -7.47
CA GLN A 24 -8.08 -9.66 -7.70
C GLN A 24 -7.38 -9.76 -9.08
N GLY A 25 -7.73 -10.77 -9.90
CA GLY A 25 -7.09 -11.00 -11.20
C GLY A 25 -5.60 -11.40 -11.10
N GLN A 26 -5.17 -11.95 -9.96
CA GLN A 26 -3.79 -12.31 -9.69
C GLN A 26 -3.63 -13.82 -9.49
N SER A 27 -2.43 -14.35 -9.75
CA SER A 27 -2.11 -15.74 -9.41
C SER A 27 -1.75 -15.86 -7.93
N LEU A 28 -2.09 -16.99 -7.31
CA LEU A 28 -1.76 -17.24 -5.91
C LEU A 28 -0.23 -17.17 -5.66
N SER A 29 0.57 -17.65 -6.61
CA SER A 29 2.03 -17.56 -6.54
C SER A 29 2.52 -16.12 -6.53
N SER A 30 1.94 -15.25 -7.37
CA SER A 30 2.29 -13.83 -7.43
C SER A 30 1.91 -13.11 -6.14
N LEU A 31 0.74 -13.43 -5.57
CA LEU A 31 0.28 -12.87 -4.29
C LEU A 31 1.26 -13.20 -3.15
N VAL A 32 1.67 -14.47 -3.05
CA VAL A 32 2.60 -14.94 -2.02
C VAL A 32 4.01 -14.37 -2.23
N GLU A 33 4.49 -14.30 -3.47
CA GLU A 33 5.78 -13.68 -3.78
C GLU A 33 5.81 -12.20 -3.39
N ASN A 34 4.75 -11.46 -3.69
CA ASN A 34 4.63 -10.05 -3.33
C ASN A 34 4.65 -9.87 -1.81
N TYR A 35 3.92 -10.72 -1.07
CA TYR A 35 3.92 -10.72 0.38
C TYR A 35 5.34 -10.95 0.96
N PHE A 36 6.07 -11.94 0.44
CA PHE A 36 7.45 -12.17 0.86
C PHE A 36 8.39 -11.01 0.52
N ARG A 37 8.21 -10.35 -0.64
CA ARG A 37 8.97 -9.15 -0.99
C ARG A 37 8.75 -8.03 0.03
N ILE A 38 7.50 -7.77 0.41
CA ILE A 38 7.17 -6.76 1.43
C ILE A 38 7.85 -7.10 2.76
N LEU A 39 7.71 -8.33 3.24
CA LEU A 39 8.31 -8.76 4.52
C LEU A 39 9.84 -8.65 4.53
N ILE A 40 10.50 -8.94 3.41
CA ILE A 40 11.96 -8.88 3.31
C ILE A 40 12.43 -7.41 3.19
N LEU A 41 11.67 -6.55 2.52
CA LEU A 41 11.97 -5.12 2.42
C LEU A 41 11.91 -4.48 3.80
N GLU A 42 10.84 -4.71 4.58
CA GLU A 42 10.70 -4.19 5.95
C GLU A 42 11.85 -4.62 6.87
N LYS A 43 12.43 -5.80 6.64
CA LYS A 43 13.52 -6.33 7.48
C LYS A 43 14.92 -5.87 7.06
N LYS A 44 15.09 -5.39 5.82
CA LYS A 44 16.36 -4.85 5.30
C LYS A 44 16.48 -3.33 5.48
N GLU A 45 15.42 -2.66 5.90
CA GLU A 45 15.45 -1.27 6.28
C GLU A 45 16.17 -1.12 7.62
N ASN A 46 17.49 -0.88 7.54
CA ASN A 46 18.19 -0.12 8.57
C ASN A 46 17.31 1.08 8.98
N PRO A 47 17.19 1.42 10.27
CA PRO A 47 16.24 2.42 10.79
C PRO A 47 16.42 3.86 10.27
N ILE A 48 17.30 4.09 9.29
CA ILE A 48 17.62 5.38 8.68
C ILE A 48 16.68 5.69 7.49
N GLN A 49 15.96 4.71 6.92
CA GLN A 49 15.09 4.93 5.74
C GLN A 49 13.60 5.10 6.03
N LYS A 50 13.22 5.44 7.27
CA LYS A 50 11.82 5.77 7.66
C LYS A 50 11.22 7.01 6.94
N GLY A 51 11.90 7.60 5.96
CA GLY A 51 11.50 8.86 5.35
C GLY A 51 10.73 8.77 4.02
N ARG A 52 10.88 7.71 3.22
CA ARG A 52 10.28 7.68 1.88
C ARG A 52 9.90 6.26 1.46
N LYS A 53 8.67 5.85 1.79
CA LYS A 53 7.92 5.03 0.82
C LYS A 53 7.91 5.86 -0.45
N THR A 54 8.75 5.50 -1.43
CA THR A 54 8.73 6.16 -2.73
C THR A 54 7.33 6.00 -3.28
N LEU A 55 6.54 7.08 -3.24
CA LEU A 55 5.24 7.13 -3.88
C LEU A 55 5.42 6.63 -5.33
N PRO A 56 4.41 6.02 -5.95
CA PRO A 56 4.49 5.73 -7.38
C PRO A 56 4.84 7.01 -8.14
N GLU A 57 5.62 6.93 -9.22
CA GLU A 57 6.10 8.12 -9.94
C GLU A 57 4.96 9.03 -10.44
N SER A 58 3.79 8.45 -10.71
CA SER A 58 2.56 9.18 -11.00
C SER A 58 2.09 10.08 -9.85
N PHE A 59 2.30 9.67 -8.60
CA PHE A 59 1.98 10.45 -7.41
C PHE A 59 3.05 11.48 -7.07
N LEU A 60 4.35 11.19 -7.30
CA LEU A 60 5.40 12.23 -7.15
C LEU A 60 5.19 13.39 -8.12
N LYS A 61 4.66 13.15 -9.33
CA LYS A 61 4.31 14.22 -10.27
C LYS A 61 3.23 15.17 -9.74
N LEU A 62 2.46 14.73 -8.73
CA LEU A 62 1.45 15.54 -8.05
C LEU A 62 2.03 16.29 -6.83
N GLU A 63 3.23 15.93 -6.39
CA GLU A 63 3.95 16.61 -5.31
C GLU A 63 4.29 18.04 -5.79
N GLY A 64 3.63 19.04 -5.21
CA GLY A 64 3.73 20.44 -5.63
C GLY A 64 2.61 20.95 -6.55
N CYS A 65 1.64 20.11 -6.94
CA CYS A 65 0.40 20.60 -7.57
C CYS A 65 -0.43 21.46 -6.61
N LEU A 66 -0.33 21.18 -5.31
CA LEU A 66 -0.95 21.98 -4.26
C LEU A 66 -0.05 23.20 -3.99
N LYS A 67 -0.36 24.31 -4.67
CA LYS A 67 0.23 25.61 -4.38
C LYS A 67 -0.54 26.20 -3.20
N HIS A 68 0.09 26.28 -2.05
CA HIS A 68 -0.43 27.05 -0.92
C HIS A 68 0.60 28.13 -0.57
N GLU A 69 0.17 29.39 -0.60
CA GLU A 69 0.97 30.53 -0.19
C GLU A 69 0.60 30.85 1.26
N GLY A 70 1.31 30.26 2.23
CA GLY A 70 1.08 30.56 3.64
C GLY A 70 1.33 29.38 4.60
N GLU A 71 1.03 29.62 5.87
CA GLU A 71 1.00 28.61 6.92
C GLU A 71 -0.30 27.78 6.77
N PHE A 72 -0.18 26.57 6.25
CA PHE A 72 -1.33 25.69 5.99
C PHE A 72 -1.58 24.77 7.20
N ASP A 73 -2.56 25.09 8.04
CA ASP A 73 -3.04 24.14 9.04
C ASP A 73 -4.03 23.16 8.40
N TYR A 74 -3.51 21.99 8.02
CA TYR A 74 -4.26 20.89 7.43
C TYR A 74 -5.52 20.52 8.23
N LYS A 75 -5.47 20.60 9.57
CA LYS A 75 -6.57 20.14 10.42
C LYS A 75 -7.74 21.10 10.37
N GLU A 76 -7.47 22.41 10.34
CA GLU A 76 -8.51 23.44 10.30
C GLU A 76 -9.23 23.44 8.95
N GLU A 77 -8.49 23.41 7.85
CA GLU A 77 -9.04 23.32 6.49
C GLU A 77 -9.85 22.04 6.28
N LEU A 78 -9.37 20.90 6.79
CA LEU A 78 -10.12 19.64 6.74
C LEU A 78 -11.44 19.73 7.50
N THR A 79 -11.40 20.31 8.71
CA THR A 79 -12.60 20.46 9.55
C THR A 79 -13.64 21.35 8.85
N LYS A 80 -13.20 22.47 8.26
CA LYS A 80 -14.04 23.38 7.50
C LYS A 80 -14.68 22.72 6.28
N ALA A 81 -13.90 21.97 5.49
CA ALA A 81 -14.41 21.25 4.32
C ALA A 81 -15.42 20.15 4.70
N LEU A 82 -15.20 19.47 5.83
CA LEU A 82 -16.14 18.47 6.34
C LEU A 82 -17.43 19.12 6.85
N MET A 83 -17.35 20.25 7.54
CA MET A 83 -18.51 21.06 7.95
C MET A 83 -19.32 21.53 6.73
N GLU A 84 -18.66 22.03 5.67
CA GLU A 84 -19.34 22.47 4.45
C GLU A 84 -20.03 21.32 3.70
N LYS A 85 -19.37 20.16 3.61
CA LYS A 85 -19.89 19.00 2.89
C LYS A 85 -21.00 18.26 3.65
N HIS A 86 -20.89 18.18 4.98
CA HIS A 86 -21.78 17.37 5.82
C HIS A 86 -22.70 18.18 6.73
N GLY A 87 -22.58 19.52 6.74
CA GLY A 87 -23.51 20.41 7.43
C GLY A 87 -23.57 20.19 8.94
N LEU A 88 -22.42 20.18 9.61
CA LEU A 88 -22.33 20.21 11.07
C LEU A 88 -22.00 21.63 11.56
#